data_AF-A0A366SA24-F1
#
_entry.id   AF-A0A366SA24-F1
#
_cell.length_a   1.000
_cell.length_b   1.000
_cell.length_c   1.000
_cell.angle_alpha   90.00
_cell.angle_beta   90.00
_cell.angle_gamma   90.00
#
_symmetry.space_group_name_H-M   'P 1'
#
loop_
_entity.id
_entity.type
_entity.pdbx_description
1 polymer ?
#
loop_
_entity_poly.entity_id
_entity_poly.type
_entity_poly.pdbx_seq_one_letter_code
_entity_poly.pdbx_strand_id
1 'polypeptide(L)'
;MVQLVALALYDRVNFSRGNSRRIFGHEAYHWGIIITPQPSSGRDCHAFEATDASDIDPVTFRMNNPTMGWWMRHKPNVNPDLSAKLLGRIVIGQIPDGVSGADLKKVFERVPLPVKNTHPQQSCVTWAIDAIRTMQKQGWVPQIELNGLKDWALYYADERMKGTSGREPKVKVYGV
;
A
#
# COMPACT_ATOMS: atom_id res chain seq x y z
N MET A 1 -16.78 5.72 -14.24
CA MET A 1 -16.66 4.42 -13.57
C MET A 1 -16.03 4.62 -12.22
N VAL A 2 -16.75 4.22 -11.17
CA VAL A 2 -16.31 4.37 -9.79
C VAL A 2 -15.04 3.53 -9.59
N GLN A 3 -14.03 4.14 -8.96
CA GLN A 3 -12.78 3.46 -8.62
C GLN A 3 -12.73 3.26 -7.11
N LEU A 4 -12.40 2.07 -6.67
CA LEU A 4 -12.21 1.75 -5.26
C LEU A 4 -10.81 2.15 -4.81
N VAL A 5 -10.73 2.78 -3.64
CA VAL A 5 -9.49 3.02 -2.92
C VAL A 5 -9.26 1.85 -1.97
N ALA A 6 -8.12 1.17 -2.11
CA ALA A 6 -7.75 0.10 -1.20
C ALA A 6 -6.34 0.26 -0.64
N LEU A 7 -6.20 -0.01 0.66
CA LEU A 7 -4.91 -0.23 1.29
C LEU A 7 -4.41 -1.63 0.88
N ALA A 8 -3.26 -1.70 0.23
CA ALA A 8 -2.63 -2.92 -0.21
C ALA A 8 -1.49 -3.31 0.74
N LEU A 9 -1.46 -4.59 1.12
CA LEU A 9 -0.48 -5.14 2.06
C LEU A 9 0.34 -6.22 1.38
N TYR A 10 1.66 -6.12 1.50
CA TYR A 10 2.61 -7.02 0.83
C TYR A 10 3.53 -7.72 1.82
N ASP A 11 3.84 -8.98 1.51
CA ASP A 11 4.87 -9.77 2.17
C ASP A 11 6.27 -9.15 1.96
N ARG A 12 6.97 -8.92 3.06
CA ARG A 12 8.37 -8.47 3.13
C ARG A 12 9.33 -9.63 3.43
N VAL A 13 8.94 -10.86 3.12
CA VAL A 13 9.76 -12.06 3.24
C VAL A 13 10.19 -12.27 4.71
N ASN A 14 11.47 -12.05 5.02
CA ASN A 14 12.03 -12.30 6.35
C ASN A 14 11.45 -11.36 7.41
N PHE A 15 10.98 -10.17 7.02
CA PHE A 15 10.38 -9.21 7.95
C PHE A 15 8.97 -9.60 8.38
N SER A 16 8.22 -10.30 7.52
CA SER A 16 6.82 -10.68 7.76
C SER A 16 6.65 -12.01 8.51
N ARG A 17 7.75 -12.64 8.97
CA ARG A 17 7.75 -13.98 9.56
C ARG A 17 8.42 -14.01 10.94
N GLY A 18 8.01 -14.99 11.75
CA GLY A 18 8.67 -15.33 13.01
C GLY A 18 8.85 -14.15 13.97
N ASN A 19 10.03 -14.06 14.59
CA ASN A 19 10.34 -13.02 15.56
C ASN A 19 10.41 -11.62 14.92
N SER A 20 10.88 -11.52 13.67
CA SER A 20 10.92 -10.25 12.94
C SER A 20 9.54 -9.61 12.86
N ARG A 21 8.50 -10.39 12.52
CA ARG A 21 7.13 -9.88 12.48
C ARG A 21 6.70 -9.26 13.82
N ARG A 22 7.08 -9.88 14.95
CA ARG A 22 6.75 -9.38 16.29
C ARG A 22 7.49 -8.08 16.62
N ILE A 23 8.75 -7.96 16.20
CA ILE A 23 9.59 -6.77 16.41
C ILE A 23 9.11 -5.60 15.55
N PHE A 24 8.85 -5.84 14.27
CA PHE A 24 8.51 -4.79 13.31
C PHE A 24 7.03 -4.36 13.38
N GLY A 25 6.13 -5.18 13.92
CA GLY A 25 4.72 -4.82 14.08
C GLY A 25 4.09 -4.40 12.74
N HIS A 26 3.56 -3.17 12.65
CA HIS A 26 2.98 -2.64 11.40
C HIS A 26 3.99 -2.64 10.23
N GLU A 27 5.27 -2.42 10.52
CA GLU A 27 6.38 -2.38 9.55
C GLU A 27 6.79 -3.76 9.01
N ALA A 28 6.28 -4.84 9.61
CA ALA A 28 6.56 -6.20 9.18
C ALA A 28 6.04 -6.46 7.76
N TYR A 29 5.09 -5.66 7.29
CA TYR A 29 4.51 -5.70 5.95
C TYR A 29 4.81 -4.41 5.21
N HIS A 30 4.81 -4.47 3.87
CA HIS A 30 4.91 -3.26 3.06
C HIS A 30 3.50 -2.78 2.73
N TRP A 31 3.28 -1.47 2.85
CA TRP A 31 1.98 -0.83 2.71
C TRP A 31 2.01 0.09 1.50
N GLY A 32 0.95 0.02 0.70
CA GLY A 32 0.73 0.90 -0.43
C GLY A 32 -0.75 1.14 -0.65
N ILE A 33 -1.09 2.03 -1.58
CA ILE A 33 -2.46 2.28 -2.00
C ILE A 33 -2.64 1.72 -3.39
N ILE A 34 -3.72 0.97 -3.61
CA ILE A 34 -4.13 0.53 -4.93
C ILE A 34 -5.50 1.09 -5.26
N ILE A 35 -5.58 1.71 -6.44
CA ILE A 35 -6.81 2.19 -7.02
C ILE A 35 -7.26 1.17 -8.06
N THR A 36 -8.47 0.67 -7.88
CA THR A 36 -9.01 -0.45 -8.66
C THR A 36 -10.38 -0.06 -9.23
N PRO A 37 -10.62 -0.13 -10.55
CA PRO A 37 -11.94 0.11 -11.11
C PRO A 37 -12.94 -0.98 -10.67
N GLN A 38 -14.24 -0.67 -10.69
CA GLN A 38 -15.29 -1.65 -10.42
C GLN A 38 -16.23 -1.78 -11.62
N PRO A 39 -16.30 -2.95 -12.31
CA PRO A 39 -15.46 -4.15 -12.11
C PRO A 39 -14.00 -3.92 -12.56
N SER A 40 -13.07 -4.68 -12.00
CA SER A 40 -11.68 -4.72 -12.46
C SER A 40 -11.43 -5.97 -13.28
N SER A 41 -10.77 -5.79 -14.42
CA SER A 41 -10.40 -6.84 -15.35
C SER A 41 -8.94 -6.66 -15.79
N GLY A 42 -8.04 -7.44 -15.20
CA GLY A 42 -6.66 -7.54 -15.66
C GLY A 42 -5.77 -6.39 -15.21
N ARG A 43 -5.14 -5.69 -16.17
CA ARG A 43 -4.08 -4.69 -15.96
C ARG A 43 -4.63 -3.27 -15.97
N ASP A 44 -5.51 -2.97 -15.04
CA ASP A 44 -6.28 -1.72 -14.99
C ASP A 44 -6.16 -0.96 -13.67
N CYS A 45 -5.37 -1.48 -12.72
CA CYS A 45 -5.17 -0.84 -11.43
C CYS A 45 -3.97 0.12 -11.46
N HIS A 46 -4.01 1.13 -10.59
CA HIS A 46 -2.87 1.97 -10.27
C HIS A 46 -2.39 1.66 -8.86
N ALA A 47 -1.12 1.30 -8.69
CA ALA A 47 -0.52 1.12 -7.37
C ALA A 47 0.45 2.25 -7.05
N PHE A 48 0.38 2.74 -5.81
CA PHE A 48 1.21 3.80 -5.26
C PHE A 48 1.83 3.32 -3.95
N GLU A 49 3.14 3.49 -3.81
CA GLU A 49 3.87 3.11 -2.59
C GLU A 49 5.01 4.11 -2.34
N ALA A 50 5.34 4.38 -1.09
CA ALA A 50 6.65 4.96 -0.76
C ALA A 50 7.63 3.83 -0.49
N THR A 51 8.80 3.89 -1.11
CA THR A 51 9.84 2.89 -0.96
C THR A 51 11.22 3.52 -0.95
N ASP A 52 12.11 2.95 -0.16
CA ASP A 52 13.55 3.24 -0.14
C ASP A 52 14.36 2.11 -0.78
N ALA A 53 13.68 1.18 -1.49
CA ALA A 53 14.33 0.05 -2.12
C ALA A 53 15.41 0.52 -3.10
N SER A 54 16.54 -0.17 -3.01
CA SER A 54 17.58 -0.19 -4.02
C SER A 54 17.50 -1.52 -4.76
N ASP A 55 17.54 -1.46 -6.09
CA ASP A 55 17.47 -2.63 -6.94
C ASP A 55 18.48 -2.53 -8.08
N ILE A 56 18.91 -3.68 -8.61
CA ILE A 56 19.78 -3.73 -9.78
C ILE A 56 18.88 -3.77 -11.01
N ASP A 57 19.05 -2.79 -11.89
CA ASP A 57 18.45 -2.83 -13.22
C ASP A 57 19.01 -4.04 -13.97
N PRO A 58 18.17 -5.01 -14.37
CA PRO A 58 18.64 -6.23 -15.01
C PRO A 58 19.17 -6.01 -16.44
N VAL A 59 18.88 -4.87 -17.05
CA VAL A 59 19.34 -4.51 -18.41
C VAL A 59 20.66 -3.77 -18.32
N THR A 60 20.75 -2.75 -17.45
CA THR A 60 21.95 -1.91 -17.36
C THR A 60 22.97 -2.39 -16.33
N PHE A 61 22.58 -3.34 -15.46
CA PHE A 61 23.32 -3.79 -14.28
C PHE A 61 23.72 -2.67 -13.32
N ARG A 62 23.06 -1.51 -13.42
CA ARG A 62 23.28 -0.37 -12.52
C ARG A 62 22.33 -0.45 -11.35
N MET A 63 22.78 0.08 -10.21
CA MET A 63 21.96 0.20 -9.02
C MET A 63 21.00 1.38 -9.15
N ASN A 64 19.71 1.11 -9.10
CA ASN A 64 18.66 2.10 -8.93
C ASN A 64 18.60 2.50 -7.45
N ASN A 65 18.48 3.80 -7.20
CA ASN A 65 18.39 4.38 -5.84
C ASN A 65 19.52 3.92 -4.88
N PRO A 66 20.80 4.10 -5.23
CA PRO A 66 21.92 3.60 -4.42
C PRO A 66 22.01 4.25 -3.03
N THR A 67 21.46 5.46 -2.86
CA THR A 67 21.39 6.16 -1.58
C THR A 67 20.27 5.65 -0.66
N MET A 68 19.44 4.73 -1.19
CA MET A 68 18.22 4.24 -0.54
C MET A 68 17.31 5.41 -0.11
N GLY A 69 17.26 6.51 -0.86
CA GLY A 69 16.36 7.62 -0.55
C GLY A 69 14.91 7.15 -0.64
N TRP A 70 14.02 7.69 0.20
CA TRP A 70 12.58 7.45 0.03
C TRP A 70 12.11 8.14 -1.25
N TRP A 71 11.30 7.44 -2.04
CA TRP A 71 10.62 7.98 -3.20
C TRP A 71 9.22 7.38 -3.36
N MET A 72 8.33 8.12 -4.00
CA MET A 72 6.99 7.64 -4.33
C MET A 72 7.04 6.91 -5.67
N ARG A 73 6.69 5.63 -5.65
CA ARG A 73 6.61 4.78 -6.82
C ARG A 73 5.16 4.66 -7.27
N HIS A 74 4.89 5.07 -8.50
CA HIS A 74 3.63 4.84 -9.20
C HIS A 74 3.81 3.71 -10.22
N LYS A 75 2.95 2.69 -10.14
CA LYS A 75 2.87 1.59 -11.11
C LYS A 75 1.49 1.65 -11.78
N PRO A 76 1.38 2.13 -13.04
CA PRO A 76 0.15 2.02 -13.80
C PRO A 76 -0.04 0.59 -14.35
N ASN A 77 -1.26 0.27 -14.78
CA ASN A 77 -1.60 -0.99 -15.47
C ASN A 77 -1.21 -2.25 -14.67
N VAL A 78 -1.44 -2.20 -13.35
CA VAL A 78 -1.16 -3.30 -12.44
C VAL A 78 -2.30 -4.31 -12.50
N ASN A 79 -1.96 -5.60 -12.58
CA ASN A 79 -2.87 -6.68 -12.24
C ASN A 79 -2.48 -7.20 -10.84
N PRO A 80 -3.32 -6.98 -9.81
CA PRO A 80 -3.03 -7.40 -8.44
C PRO A 80 -2.80 -8.91 -8.30
N ASP A 81 -3.50 -9.73 -9.09
CA ASP A 81 -3.41 -11.19 -9.02
C ASP A 81 -2.08 -11.75 -9.54
N LEU A 82 -1.30 -10.96 -10.28
CA LEU A 82 0.04 -11.36 -10.74
C LEU A 82 1.15 -11.14 -9.70
N SER A 83 0.85 -10.46 -8.59
CA SER A 83 1.84 -10.17 -7.55
C SER A 83 1.89 -11.29 -6.52
N ALA A 84 2.95 -12.11 -6.56
CA ALA A 84 3.17 -13.15 -5.56
C ALA A 84 3.39 -12.62 -4.13
N LYS A 85 3.77 -11.34 -3.99
CA LYS A 85 3.97 -10.69 -2.68
C LYS A 85 2.71 -10.01 -2.16
N LEU A 86 1.69 -9.80 -2.97
CA LEU A 86 0.46 -9.14 -2.51
C LEU A 86 -0.34 -10.10 -1.63
N LEU A 87 -0.51 -9.73 -0.36
CA LEU A 87 -1.29 -10.53 0.59
C LEU A 87 -2.78 -10.30 0.41
N GLY A 88 -3.17 -9.03 0.27
CA GLY A 88 -4.55 -8.65 0.07
C GLY A 88 -4.76 -7.14 0.01
N ARG A 89 -6.03 -6.76 -0.16
CA ARG A 89 -6.49 -5.39 -0.36
C ARG A 89 -7.65 -5.09 0.56
N ILE A 90 -7.54 -4.00 1.29
CA ILE A 90 -8.56 -3.51 2.21
C ILE A 90 -9.21 -2.29 1.57
N VAL A 91 -10.44 -2.43 1.07
CA VAL A 91 -11.19 -1.33 0.46
C VAL A 91 -11.63 -0.36 1.55
N ILE A 92 -11.19 0.88 1.45
CA ILE A 92 -11.40 1.94 2.46
C ILE A 92 -12.16 3.14 1.92
N GLY A 93 -12.39 3.23 0.61
CA GLY A 93 -13.04 4.39 0.02
C GLY A 93 -13.30 4.24 -1.47
N GLN A 94 -13.76 5.32 -2.09
CA GLN A 94 -14.11 5.39 -3.50
C GLN A 94 -13.72 6.75 -4.08
N ILE A 95 -13.24 6.75 -5.31
CA ILE A 95 -12.92 7.95 -6.07
C ILE A 95 -14.08 8.22 -7.05
N PRO A 96 -14.56 9.47 -7.13
CA PRO A 96 -15.58 9.87 -8.09
C PRO A 96 -15.18 9.62 -9.54
N ASP A 97 -16.18 9.54 -10.40
CA ASP A 97 -16.00 9.46 -11.84
C ASP A 97 -15.22 10.69 -12.38
N GLY A 98 -14.38 10.45 -13.38
CA GLY A 98 -13.63 11.51 -14.08
C GLY A 98 -12.23 11.80 -13.55
N VAL A 99 -11.82 11.21 -12.42
CA VAL A 99 -10.43 11.35 -11.93
C VAL A 99 -9.49 10.45 -12.73
N SER A 100 -8.54 11.06 -13.44
CA SER A 100 -7.57 10.33 -14.26
C SER A 100 -6.39 9.77 -13.44
N GLY A 101 -5.66 8.82 -14.00
CA GLY A 101 -4.41 8.32 -13.40
C GLY A 101 -3.36 9.42 -13.18
N ALA A 102 -3.34 10.46 -14.01
CA ALA A 102 -2.47 11.62 -13.84
C ALA A 102 -2.89 12.49 -12.65
N ASP A 103 -4.20 12.64 -12.42
CA ASP A 103 -4.72 13.37 -11.26
C ASP A 103 -4.43 12.62 -9.97
N LEU A 104 -4.58 11.28 -9.97
CA LEU A 104 -4.17 10.44 -8.84
C LEU A 104 -2.68 10.63 -8.52
N LYS A 105 -1.81 10.57 -9.54
CA LYS A 105 -0.37 10.79 -9.36
C LYS A 105 -0.07 12.15 -8.72
N LYS A 106 -0.69 13.23 -9.20
CA LYS A 106 -0.54 14.58 -8.61
C LYS A 106 -0.98 14.64 -7.15
N VAL A 107 -2.01 13.89 -6.76
CA VAL A 107 -2.45 13.82 -5.36
C VAL A 107 -1.41 13.08 -4.51
N PHE A 108 -0.94 11.91 -4.94
CA PHE A 108 0.05 11.12 -4.19
C PHE A 108 1.44 11.79 -4.13
N GLU A 109 1.80 12.62 -5.11
CA GLU A 109 3.03 13.43 -5.07
C GLU A 109 3.03 14.49 -3.97
N ARG A 110 1.86 14.88 -3.47
CA ARG A 110 1.73 15.83 -2.35
C ARG A 110 1.82 15.17 -0.98
N VAL A 111 1.79 13.83 -0.93
CA VAL A 111 1.92 13.09 0.32
C VAL A 111 3.38 13.15 0.77
N PRO A 112 3.66 13.62 1.99
CA PRO A 112 5.03 13.70 2.51
C PRO A 112 5.72 12.34 2.46
N LEU A 113 6.94 12.29 1.92
CA LEU A 113 7.75 11.09 1.97
C LEU A 113 8.28 10.87 3.39
N PRO A 114 8.49 9.60 3.80
CA PRO A 114 9.06 9.30 5.10
C PRO A 114 10.44 9.93 5.29
N VAL A 115 10.71 10.44 6.49
CA VAL A 115 11.99 11.03 6.88
C VAL A 115 12.83 10.00 7.65
N LYS A 116 14.03 9.70 7.16
CA LYS A 116 14.97 8.78 7.81
C LYS A 116 15.47 9.34 9.14
N ASN A 117 15.88 8.44 10.04
CA ASN A 117 16.56 8.76 11.31
C ASN A 117 15.80 9.72 12.22
N THR A 118 14.47 9.60 12.24
CA THR A 118 13.57 10.37 13.12
C THR A 118 13.03 9.49 14.25
N HIS A 119 12.52 10.14 15.30
CA HIS A 119 11.77 9.49 16.37
C HIS A 119 10.38 10.14 16.50
N PRO A 120 9.27 9.40 16.31
CA PRO A 120 9.21 7.98 15.92
C PRO A 120 9.75 7.74 14.51
N GLN A 121 10.20 6.50 14.24
CA GLN A 121 10.69 6.10 12.92
C GLN A 121 9.55 6.17 11.90
N GLN A 122 9.85 6.72 10.71
CA GLN A 122 8.90 6.80 9.60
C GLN A 122 9.21 5.77 8.50
N SER A 123 8.20 5.42 7.73
CA SER A 123 8.22 4.28 6.81
C SER A 123 7.12 4.32 5.73
N CYS A 124 7.02 3.24 4.93
CA CYS A 124 5.88 3.01 4.05
C CYS A 124 4.52 2.99 4.77
N VAL A 125 4.46 2.58 6.05
CA VAL A 125 3.24 2.65 6.87
C VAL A 125 2.88 4.10 7.13
N THR A 126 3.87 4.92 7.52
CA THR A 126 3.65 6.37 7.76
C THR A 126 3.11 7.04 6.49
N TRP A 127 3.75 6.78 5.35
CA TRP A 127 3.31 7.32 4.07
C TRP A 127 1.90 6.86 3.68
N ALA A 128 1.58 5.57 3.84
CA ALA A 128 0.25 5.04 3.52
C ALA A 128 -0.84 5.71 4.38
N ILE A 129 -0.56 5.97 5.65
CA ILE A 129 -1.47 6.67 6.55
C ILE A 129 -1.64 8.15 6.15
N ASP A 130 -0.56 8.83 5.78
CA ASP A 130 -0.62 10.21 5.28
C ASP A 130 -1.34 10.31 3.92
N ALA A 131 -1.20 9.28 3.08
CA ALA A 131 -1.95 9.16 1.83
C ALA A 131 -3.45 9.00 2.11
N ILE A 132 -3.83 8.17 3.08
CA ILE A 132 -5.22 8.02 3.53
C ILE A 132 -5.76 9.35 4.07
N ARG A 133 -5.00 10.06 4.92
CA ARG A 133 -5.37 11.41 5.40
C ARG A 133 -5.57 12.39 4.26
N THR A 134 -4.73 12.31 3.23
CA THR A 134 -4.85 13.17 2.04
C THR A 134 -6.13 12.85 1.26
N MET A 135 -6.46 11.58 1.08
CA MET A 135 -7.71 11.15 0.43
C MET A 135 -8.96 11.46 1.28
N GLN A 136 -8.84 11.44 2.61
CA GLN A 136 -9.88 11.91 3.53
C GLN A 136 -10.21 13.40 3.33
N LYS A 137 -9.19 14.24 3.15
CA LYS A 137 -9.37 15.67 2.83
C LYS A 137 -10.00 15.91 1.46
N GLN A 138 -9.81 14.99 0.51
CA GLN A 138 -10.47 15.03 -0.81
C GLN A 138 -11.90 14.47 -0.79
N GLY A 139 -12.33 13.87 0.33
CA GLY A 139 -13.64 13.21 0.43
C GLY A 139 -13.71 11.83 -0.25
N TRP A 140 -12.57 11.24 -0.65
CA TRP A 140 -12.53 9.92 -1.31
C TRP A 140 -12.52 8.76 -0.30
N VAL A 141 -12.05 9.03 0.91
CA VAL A 141 -12.05 8.08 2.04
C VAL A 141 -12.83 8.74 3.18
N PRO A 142 -13.78 8.04 3.83
CA PRO A 142 -14.49 8.57 4.98
C PRO A 142 -13.54 8.82 6.17
N GLN A 143 -14.01 9.55 7.17
CA GLN A 143 -13.25 9.86 8.39
C GLN A 143 -13.13 8.63 9.32
N ILE A 144 -12.40 7.62 8.85
CA ILE A 144 -12.01 6.43 9.62
C ILE A 144 -10.90 6.76 10.61
N GLU A 145 -10.98 6.16 11.80
CA GLU A 145 -9.92 6.24 12.81
C GLU A 145 -8.72 5.39 12.35
N LEU A 146 -7.54 6.01 12.29
CA LEU A 146 -6.40 5.46 11.56
C LEU A 146 -5.57 4.48 12.39
N ASN A 147 -5.57 4.57 13.73
CA ASN A 147 -4.87 3.61 14.57
C ASN A 147 -5.59 2.25 14.56
N GLY A 148 -6.91 2.25 14.68
CA GLY A 148 -7.76 1.06 14.54
C GLY A 148 -7.62 0.43 13.17
N LEU A 149 -7.58 1.24 12.10
CA LEU A 149 -7.26 0.73 10.77
C LEU A 149 -5.89 0.06 10.74
N LYS A 150 -4.87 0.64 11.39
CA LYS A 150 -3.53 0.06 11.38
C LYS A 150 -3.47 -1.31 12.04
N ASP A 151 -4.08 -1.42 13.21
CA ASP A 151 -4.08 -2.68 13.98
C ASP A 151 -4.90 -3.75 13.25
N TRP A 152 -6.02 -3.36 12.65
CA TRP A 152 -6.82 -4.25 11.83
C TRP A 152 -6.09 -4.69 10.56
N ALA A 153 -5.37 -3.79 9.89
CA ALA A 153 -4.55 -4.11 8.72
C ALA A 153 -3.41 -5.09 9.07
N LEU A 154 -2.80 -4.94 10.25
CA LEU A 154 -1.79 -5.88 10.75
C LEU A 154 -2.40 -7.27 10.98
N TYR A 155 -3.54 -7.35 11.66
CA TYR A 155 -4.26 -8.62 11.85
C TYR A 155 -4.64 -9.27 10.51
N TYR A 156 -5.19 -8.47 9.59
CA TYR A 156 -5.55 -8.94 8.26
C TYR A 156 -4.33 -9.51 7.51
N ALA A 157 -3.18 -8.82 7.55
CA ALA A 157 -1.95 -9.32 6.95
C ALA A 157 -1.48 -10.64 7.57
N ASP A 158 -1.53 -10.77 8.89
CA ASP A 158 -1.18 -12.01 9.60
C ASP A 158 -2.07 -13.17 9.16
N GLU A 159 -3.38 -12.96 9.05
CA GLU A 159 -4.32 -13.97 8.57
C GLU A 159 -4.04 -14.37 7.12
N ARG A 160 -3.74 -13.40 6.24
CA ARG A 160 -3.39 -13.68 4.85
C ARG A 160 -2.06 -14.44 4.70
N MET A 161 -1.11 -14.24 5.62
CA MET A 161 0.15 -15.00 5.67
C MET A 161 -0.03 -16.49 5.97
N LYS A 162 -1.17 -16.90 6.56
CA LYS A 162 -1.50 -18.31 6.83
C LYS A 162 -1.91 -19.08 5.56
N GLY A 163 -1.98 -18.43 4.40
CA GLY A 163 -2.32 -19.07 3.14
C GLY A 163 -3.72 -19.67 3.16
N THR A 164 -3.85 -20.95 2.82
CA THR A 164 -5.13 -21.68 2.80
C THR A 164 -5.76 -21.89 4.17
N SER A 165 -4.97 -21.75 5.26
CA SER A 165 -5.46 -21.85 6.63
C SER A 165 -5.93 -20.51 7.22
N GLY A 166 -5.72 -19.40 6.49
CA GLY A 166 -6.18 -18.08 6.88
C GLY A 166 -7.67 -17.87 6.62
N ARG A 167 -8.30 -17.02 7.44
CA ARG A 167 -9.75 -16.75 7.34
C ARG A 167 -10.10 -15.56 6.45
N GLU A 168 -9.10 -14.74 6.14
CA GLU A 168 -9.32 -13.45 5.46
C GLU A 168 -9.29 -13.58 3.93
N PRO A 169 -10.25 -12.97 3.21
CA PRO A 169 -10.30 -12.99 1.75
C PRO A 169 -9.24 -12.07 1.14
N LYS A 170 -8.91 -12.27 -0.15
CA LYS A 170 -7.96 -11.41 -0.89
C LYS A 170 -8.36 -9.93 -0.95
N VAL A 171 -9.67 -9.66 -0.93
CA VAL A 171 -10.22 -8.30 -0.93
C VAL A 171 -11.27 -8.24 0.18
N LYS A 172 -11.15 -7.25 1.07
CA LYS A 172 -12.10 -7.04 2.16
C LYS A 172 -12.47 -5.58 2.24
N VAL A 173 -13.75 -5.27 2.42
CA VAL A 173 -14.17 -3.89 2.72
C VAL A 173 -13.91 -3.62 4.19
N TYR A 174 -13.33 -2.47 4.50
CA TYR A 174 -13.19 -2.01 5.87
C TYR A 174 -14.57 -1.60 6.38
N GLY A 175 -15.16 -2.43 7.23
CA GLY A 175 -16.40 -2.15 7.94
C GLY A 175 -16.08 -1.80 9.39
N VAL A 176 -16.72 -0.76 9.89
CA VAL A 176 -16.82 -0.47 11.34
C VAL A 176 -17.87 -1.38 11.95
#